data_AF-T0RZV4-F1
#
_entry.id   AF-T0RZV4-F1
#
_cell.length_a   1.000
_cell.length_b   1.000
_cell.length_c   1.000
_cell.angle_alpha   90.00
_cell.angle_beta   90.00
_cell.angle_gamma   90.00
#
_symmetry.space_group_name_H-M   'P 1'
#
loop_
_entity.id
_entity.type
_entity.pdbx_description
1 polymer ?
#
loop_
_entity_poly.entity_id
_entity_poly.type
_entity_poly.pdbx_seq_one_letter_code
_entity_poly.pdbx_strand_id
1 'polypeptide(L)' 'MCKFYDPTAYNECKETNADRILEKEKANFCDYFILKGGSGSGDEKDDLMAAANALFKI' A
#
# COMPACT_ATOMS: atom_id res chain seq x y z
N MET A 1 -0.80 -2.00 0.90
CA MET A 1 -1.21 -2.84 -0.26
C MET A 1 0.04 -3.39 -0.94
N CYS A 2 0.06 -4.63 -1.44
CA CYS A 2 1.22 -5.18 -2.18
C CYS A 2 1.40 -4.48 -3.55
N LYS A 3 2.64 -4.36 -4.03
CA LYS A 3 2.98 -3.78 -5.36
C LYS A 3 2.44 -4.61 -6.52
N PHE A 4 2.38 -5.93 -6.37
CA PHE A 4 1.93 -6.87 -7.42
C PHE A 4 0.44 -7.15 -7.41
N TYR A 5 -0.28 -6.65 -6.39
CA TYR A 5 -1.72 -6.79 -6.27
C TYR A 5 -2.42 -5.96 -7.35
N ASP A 6 -3.22 -6.62 -8.18
CA ASP A 6 -4.01 -5.98 -9.23
C ASP A 6 -5.36 -6.69 -9.38
N PRO A 7 -6.49 -6.07 -9.01
CA PRO A 7 -7.81 -6.70 -9.05
C PRO A 7 -8.30 -7.06 -10.46
N THR A 8 -7.66 -6.54 -11.51
CA THR A 8 -8.01 -6.85 -12.90
C THR A 8 -7.28 -8.08 -13.44
N ALA A 9 -6.26 -8.57 -12.71
CA ALA A 9 -5.55 -9.78 -13.06
C ALA A 9 -6.36 -11.03 -12.68
N TYR A 10 -6.19 -12.13 -13.43
CA TYR A 10 -6.94 -13.38 -13.24
C TYR A 10 -6.87 -13.94 -11.80
N ASN A 11 -5.73 -13.82 -11.13
CA ASN A 11 -5.53 -14.22 -9.73
C ASN A 11 -5.42 -13.03 -8.77
N GLU A 12 -5.83 -11.85 -9.25
CA GLU A 12 -5.67 -10.57 -8.55
C GLU A 12 -4.21 -10.25 -8.14
N CYS A 13 -3.27 -10.95 -8.77
CA CYS A 13 -1.84 -10.84 -8.59
C CYS A 13 -1.14 -10.99 -9.95
N LYS A 14 -0.12 -10.16 -10.19
CA LYS A 14 0.69 -10.14 -11.41
C LYS A 14 2.02 -10.89 -11.28
N GLU A 15 2.23 -11.62 -10.20
CA GLU A 15 3.42 -12.44 -9.98
C GLU A 15 3.44 -13.65 -10.92
N THR A 16 4.58 -13.92 -11.55
CA THR A 16 4.73 -14.99 -12.54
C THR A 16 5.01 -16.37 -11.93
N ASN A 17 5.61 -16.42 -10.74
CA ASN A 17 6.06 -17.68 -10.09
C ASN A 17 5.59 -17.80 -8.62
N ALA A 18 4.61 -17.00 -8.19
CA ALA A 18 4.11 -17.05 -6.82
C ALA A 18 2.97 -18.08 -6.68
N ASP A 19 2.86 -18.64 -5.47
CA ASP A 19 1.73 -19.50 -5.12
C ASP A 19 0.41 -18.73 -5.18
N ARG A 20 -0.63 -19.40 -5.69
CA ARG A 20 -1.96 -18.82 -5.79
C ARG A 20 -2.61 -18.75 -4.41
N ILE A 21 -2.81 -17.54 -3.90
CA ILE A 21 -3.52 -17.29 -2.65
C ILE A 21 -5.04 -17.24 -2.91
N LEU A 22 -5.77 -18.25 -2.43
CA LEU A 22 -7.24 -18.31 -2.49
C LEU A 22 -7.90 -17.57 -1.33
N GLU A 23 -7.35 -17.74 -0.13
CA GLU A 23 -7.83 -17.10 1.10
C GLU A 23 -6.94 -15.91 1.44
N LYS A 24 -7.37 -14.70 1.06
CA LYS A 24 -6.60 -13.46 1.26
C LYS A 24 -6.46 -13.04 2.72
N GLU A 25 -7.41 -13.44 3.57
CA GLU A 25 -7.40 -13.13 5.01
C GLU A 25 -6.52 -14.10 5.82
N LYS A 26 -6.09 -15.21 5.21
CA LYS A 26 -5.22 -16.17 5.86
C LYS A 26 -3.79 -15.66 5.82
N ALA A 27 -3.11 -15.77 6.96
CA ALA A 27 -1.68 -15.47 7.03
C ALA A 27 -0.90 -16.37 6.05
N ASN A 28 -0.11 -15.73 5.20
CA ASN A 28 0.75 -16.38 4.22
C ASN A 28 2.16 -15.78 4.27
N PHE A 29 3.13 -16.51 3.71
CA PHE A 29 4.48 -16.01 3.50
C PHE A 29 4.72 -15.94 1.99
N CYS A 30 4.90 -14.74 1.45
CA CYS A 30 5.18 -14.53 0.04
C CYS A 30 6.53 -13.84 -0.11
N ASP A 31 7.50 -14.51 -0.72
CA ASP A 31 8.86 -14.00 -0.93
C ASP A 31 8.90 -12.77 -1.86
N TYR A 32 7.86 -12.59 -2.67
CA TYR A 32 7.68 -11.47 -3.58
C TYR A 32 6.88 -10.31 -2.97
N PHE A 33 6.46 -10.43 -1.71
CA PHE A 33 5.70 -9.36 -1.08
C PHE A 33 6.54 -8.08 -0.99
N ILE A 34 6.16 -7.10 -1.81
CA ILE A 34 6.70 -5.76 -1.77
C ILE A 34 5.58 -4.85 -1.32
N LEU A 35 5.74 -4.21 -0.17
CA LEU A 35 4.84 -3.15 0.26
C LEU A 35 4.88 -2.07 -0.82
N LYS A 36 3.72 -1.78 -1.44
CA LYS A 36 3.58 -0.63 -2.32
C LYS A 36 3.89 0.59 -1.46
N GLY A 37 5.07 1.18 -1.68
CA GLY A 37 5.51 2.34 -0.92
C GLY A 37 4.46 3.43 -1.00
N GLY A 38 4.16 4.04 0.15
CA GLY A 38 3.44 5.31 0.15
C GLY A 38 4.33 6.31 -0.58
N SER A 39 3.84 6.85 -1.70
CA SER A 39 4.38 8.11 -2.19
C SER A 39 4.07 9.13 -1.12
N GLY A 40 5.00 9.32 -0.17
CA GLY A 40 5.06 10.55 0.60
C GLY A 40 5.42 11.64 -0.39
N SER A 41 4.40 12.15 -1.09
CA SER A 41 4.49 13.43 -1.79
C SER A 41 4.89 14.43 -0.73
N GLY A 42 6.07 15.04 -0.85
CA GLY A 42 6.60 15.97 0.15
C GLY A 42 5.62 17.09 0.52
N ASP A 43 4.71 17.41 -0.40
CA ASP A 43 3.66 18.41 -0.26
C ASP A 43 2.62 18.05 0.83
N GLU A 44 2.28 16.76 1.00
CA GLU A 44 1.22 16.33 1.93
C GLU A 44 1.64 16.51 3.40
N LYS A 45 2.94 16.34 3.69
CA LYS A 45 3.47 16.50 5.05
C LYS A 45 3.43 17.98 5.49
N ASP A 46 3.81 18.89 4.59
CA ASP A 46 3.88 20.32 4.90
C ASP A 46 2.46 20.91 5.03
N ASP A 47 1.51 20.45 4.21
CA ASP A 47 0.10 20.83 4.31
C ASP A 47 -0.55 20.33 5.61
N LEU A 48 -0.30 19.07 5.99
CA LEU A 48 -0.78 18.52 7.27
C LEU A 48 -0.18 19.26 8.48
N MET A 49 1.10 19.64 8.39
CA MET A 49 1.78 20.40 9.44
C MET A 49 1.22 21.83 9.55
N ALA A 50 0.94 22.49 8.42
CA ALA A 50 0.32 23.81 8.39
C ALA A 50 -1.10 23.78 8.98
N ALA A 51 -1.91 22.77 8.62
CA ALA A 51 -3.25 22.58 9.16
C ALA A 51 -3.23 22.35 10.69
N ALA A 52 -2.32 21.49 11.18
CA ALA A 52 -2.15 21.25 12.60
C ALA A 52 -1.78 22.54 13.36
N ASN A 53 -0.86 23.34 12.83
CA ASN A 53 -0.49 24.61 13.45
C ASN A 53 -1.64 25.63 13.49
N ALA A 54 -2.54 25.62 12.50
CA ALA A 54 -3.70 26.51 12.48
C ALA A 54 -4.73 26.18 13.58
N LEU A 55 -4.89 24.90 13.94
CA LEU A 55 -5.78 24.44 15.01
C LEU A 55 -5.37 24.96 16.41
N PHE A 56 -4.08 25.25 16.62
CA PHE A 56 -3.54 25.67 17.92
C PHE A 56 -3.26 27.17 18.03
N LYS A 57 -3.53 27.95 16.98
CA LYS A 57 -3.43 29.42 17.02
C LYS A 57 -4.74 30.00 17.56
N ILE A 58 -4.73 30.37 18.85
CA ILE A 58 -5.68 31.31 19.48
C ILE A 58 -5.25 32.73 19.13
#